data_AF-A0A7Y1TLS8-F1
#
_entry.id   AF-A0A7Y1TLS8-F1
#
_cell.length_a   1.000
_cell.length_b   1.000
_cell.length_c   1.000
_cell.angle_alpha   90.00
_cell.angle_beta   90.00
_cell.angle_gamma   90.00
#
_symmetry.space_group_name_H-M   'P 1'
#
loop_
_entity.id
_entity.type
_entity.pdbx_description
1 polymer ?
#
loop_
_entity_poly.entity_id
_entity_poly.type
_entity_poly.pdbx_seq_one_letter_code
_entity_poly.pdbx_strand_id
1 'polypeptide(L)'
;MNHLGLITKREFLNKVKNKSFIIMTFLSPLIMVGLIALISYLTQLNNDSIKVISVLDESEFFANEFENTSGTKYDILHDLDLENAKKLVRETENYGLLYIPKAENVDELTDKIKFFSKDSPSLLVMDRIEDKIEEKARNLKLKESGFDPQVIEKLNVNINPGLETFEGEKTSKLGSGIKLIFGGIAGYLLFMFIIIYGNMIMRSVIEEKTSRIIEVIISSVKPMQLLLGKIFGTSLAGISQFIVWVIIGGILLTVMSAVFGVDMGGTQMAQQQEMIDQVAESSEFQEQMSSIITEITNLPIANLIIMFIFFFIGGYLLYSSLYAAIGAAVDNETDTQQFMMPIIMPLMLAIYVGFFTVIENPHGTVSQVFSYIPLTSPVVMLMRIPFGVPIWQQLVSLALLFGTFFIIVKLAAKIYRVGILMYGKKPTYKELAKWLKY
;
A
#
# COMPACT_ATOMS: atom_id res chain seq x y z
N MET A 1 26.15 39.25 -5.47
CA MET A 1 25.19 38.58 -6.39
C MET A 1 24.78 37.27 -5.72
N ASN A 2 23.50 36.88 -5.74
CA ASN A 2 22.99 35.80 -4.89
C ASN A 2 23.56 34.42 -5.31
N HIS A 3 24.61 33.95 -4.61
CA HIS A 3 25.29 32.69 -4.89
C HIS A 3 24.39 31.44 -4.76
N LEU A 4 23.24 31.56 -4.07
CA LEU A 4 22.27 30.49 -3.86
C LEU A 4 21.84 29.81 -5.18
N GLY A 5 21.43 30.59 -6.18
CA GLY A 5 20.93 30.02 -7.44
C GLY A 5 22.01 29.29 -8.25
N LEU A 6 23.26 29.78 -8.20
CA LEU A 6 24.40 29.12 -8.84
C LEU A 6 24.70 27.77 -8.17
N ILE A 7 24.65 27.73 -6.84
CA ILE A 7 24.85 26.50 -6.07
C ILE A 7 23.72 25.52 -6.37
N THR A 8 22.46 25.95 -6.31
CA THR A 8 21.31 25.10 -6.66
C THR A 8 21.43 24.50 -8.06
N LYS A 9 21.81 25.30 -9.05
CA LYS A 9 22.01 24.81 -10.43
C LYS A 9 23.16 23.80 -10.51
N ARG A 10 24.28 24.06 -9.83
CA ARG A 10 25.42 23.14 -9.78
C ARG A 10 25.01 21.79 -9.18
N GLU A 11 24.36 21.82 -8.01
CA GLU A 11 23.93 20.62 -7.29
C GLU A 11 22.92 19.80 -8.09
N PHE A 12 21.93 20.48 -8.71
CA PHE A 12 20.98 19.84 -9.61
C PHE A 12 21.67 19.15 -10.79
N LEU A 13 22.55 19.86 -11.51
CA LEU A 13 23.24 19.33 -12.68
C LEU A 13 24.18 18.17 -12.33
N ASN A 14 24.91 18.28 -11.21
CA ASN A 14 25.77 17.21 -10.72
C ASN A 14 24.97 15.94 -10.41
N LYS A 15 23.74 16.09 -9.91
CA LYS A 15 22.88 14.94 -9.61
C LYS A 15 22.27 14.31 -10.86
N VAL A 16 21.63 15.12 -11.71
CA VAL A 16 20.92 14.61 -12.89
C VAL A 16 21.87 14.03 -13.94
N LYS A 17 23.12 14.51 -14.01
CA LYS A 17 24.15 13.96 -14.91
C LYS A 17 24.89 12.75 -14.34
N ASN A 18 24.66 12.40 -13.08
CA ASN A 18 25.31 11.24 -12.48
C ASN A 18 24.78 9.95 -13.13
N LYS A 19 25.69 9.09 -13.61
CA LYS A 19 25.34 7.80 -14.24
C LYS A 19 24.40 6.96 -13.37
N SER A 20 24.68 6.87 -12.06
CA SER A 20 23.83 6.10 -11.14
C SER A 20 22.44 6.69 -11.01
N PHE A 21 22.32 8.03 -11.04
CA PHE A 21 21.01 8.69 -10.99
C PHE A 21 20.20 8.41 -12.25
N ILE A 22 20.82 8.53 -13.43
CA ILE A 22 20.17 8.23 -14.71
C ILE A 22 19.73 6.76 -14.73
N ILE A 23 20.64 5.82 -14.43
CA ILE A 23 20.32 4.40 -14.41
C ILE A 23 19.15 4.11 -13.47
N MET A 24 19.19 4.57 -12.22
CA MET A 24 18.11 4.33 -11.25
C MET A 24 16.79 5.01 -11.66
N THR A 25 16.85 6.17 -12.32
CA THR A 25 15.64 6.87 -12.78
C THR A 25 14.85 6.04 -13.80
N PHE A 26 15.52 5.39 -14.75
CA PHE A 26 14.85 4.60 -15.79
C PHE A 26 14.69 3.12 -15.42
N LEU A 27 15.65 2.56 -14.67
CA LEU A 27 15.66 1.14 -14.30
C LEU A 27 14.63 0.83 -13.20
N SER A 28 14.40 1.74 -12.23
CA SER A 28 13.46 1.47 -11.14
C SER A 28 12.01 1.27 -11.60
N PRO A 29 11.41 2.12 -12.46
CA PRO A 29 10.08 1.86 -13.03
C PRO A 29 10.03 0.58 -13.85
N LEU A 30 11.09 0.28 -14.62
CA LEU A 30 11.17 -0.94 -15.43
C LEU A 30 11.17 -2.20 -14.56
N ILE A 31 11.96 -2.22 -13.48
CA ILE A 31 11.97 -3.32 -12.52
C ILE A 31 10.62 -3.41 -11.82
N MET A 32 10.02 -2.29 -11.40
CA MET A 32 8.73 -2.29 -10.71
C MET A 32 7.65 -2.91 -11.59
N VAL A 33 7.51 -2.44 -12.83
CA VAL A 33 6.53 -2.98 -13.77
C VAL A 33 6.85 -4.42 -14.15
N GLY A 34 8.12 -4.77 -14.32
CA GLY A 34 8.55 -6.15 -14.58
C GLY A 34 8.25 -7.10 -13.42
N LEU A 35 8.41 -6.66 -12.17
CA LEU A 35 8.05 -7.43 -10.98
C LEU A 35 6.54 -7.59 -10.83
N ILE A 36 5.79 -6.50 -11.03
CA ILE A 36 4.32 -6.57 -11.04
C ILE A 36 3.87 -7.56 -12.13
N ALA A 37 4.47 -7.51 -13.32
CA ALA A 37 4.20 -8.45 -14.39
C ALA A 37 4.55 -9.89 -14.06
N LEU A 38 5.72 -10.11 -13.45
CA LEU A 38 6.13 -11.43 -13.00
C LEU A 38 5.17 -11.98 -11.93
N ILE A 39 4.79 -11.17 -10.95
CA ILE A 39 3.85 -11.59 -9.88
C ILE A 39 2.50 -11.95 -10.50
N SER A 40 1.96 -11.11 -11.39
CA SER A 40 0.69 -11.40 -12.08
C SER A 40 0.78 -12.67 -12.92
N TYR A 41 1.87 -12.86 -13.66
CA TYR A 41 2.11 -14.07 -14.44
C TYR A 41 2.24 -15.33 -13.57
N LEU A 42 3.00 -15.26 -12.48
CA LEU A 42 3.14 -16.36 -11.52
C LEU A 42 1.82 -16.67 -10.83
N THR A 43 1.00 -15.66 -10.54
CA THR A 43 -0.34 -15.84 -9.97
C THR A 43 -1.26 -16.55 -10.96
N GLN A 44 -1.19 -16.18 -12.24
CA GLN A 44 -1.96 -16.84 -13.30
C GLN A 44 -1.55 -18.31 -13.45
N LEU A 45 -0.25 -18.59 -13.54
CA LEU A 45 0.27 -19.96 -13.58
C LEU A 45 -0.15 -20.81 -12.37
N ASN A 46 -0.24 -20.21 -11.19
CA ASN A 46 -0.68 -20.91 -9.98
C ASN A 46 -2.21 -21.18 -9.99
N ASN A 47 -2.99 -20.28 -10.59
CA ASN A 47 -4.45 -20.39 -10.68
C ASN A 47 -4.92 -21.35 -11.79
N ASP A 48 -4.08 -21.69 -12.77
CA ASP A 48 -4.41 -22.62 -13.86
C ASP A 48 -4.52 -24.09 -13.42
N SER A 49 -4.14 -24.42 -12.18
CA SER A 49 -4.33 -25.77 -11.63
C SER A 49 -5.76 -25.96 -11.10
N ILE A 50 -6.65 -26.46 -11.96
CA ILE A 50 -8.00 -26.88 -11.54
C ILE A 50 -7.83 -27.91 -10.41
N LYS A 51 -8.27 -27.56 -9.20
CA LYS A 51 -8.22 -28.47 -8.05
C LYS A 51 -9.29 -29.54 -8.22
N VAL A 52 -8.88 -30.79 -8.42
CA VAL A 52 -9.81 -31.92 -8.49
C VAL A 52 -10.03 -32.48 -7.09
N ILE A 53 -11.26 -32.35 -6.58
CA ILE A 53 -11.66 -32.85 -5.26
C ILE A 53 -12.52 -34.09 -5.48
N SER A 54 -12.06 -35.24 -5.00
CA SER A 54 -12.87 -36.44 -5.02
C SER A 54 -13.82 -36.45 -3.83
N VAL A 55 -15.08 -36.79 -4.06
CA VAL A 55 -16.13 -36.83 -3.04
C VAL A 55 -16.60 -38.27 -2.91
N LEU A 56 -16.36 -38.89 -1.76
CA LEU A 56 -16.94 -40.18 -1.38
C LEU A 56 -18.04 -39.91 -0.35
N ASP A 57 -19.29 -39.95 -0.81
CA ASP A 57 -20.47 -39.75 0.03
C ASP A 57 -21.23 -41.07 0.21
N GLU A 58 -21.02 -41.72 1.36
CA GLU A 58 -21.73 -42.94 1.75
C GLU A 58 -23.10 -42.65 2.41
N SER A 59 -23.39 -41.38 2.71
CA SER A 59 -24.67 -40.95 3.26
C SER A 59 -25.73 -40.70 2.19
N GLU A 60 -25.30 -40.49 0.94
CA GLU A 60 -26.11 -40.09 -0.21
C GLU A 60 -26.84 -38.73 -0.05
N PHE A 61 -26.52 -37.98 1.01
CA PHE A 61 -27.17 -36.71 1.31
C PHE A 61 -26.62 -35.51 0.52
N PHE A 62 -25.35 -35.55 0.09
CA PHE A 62 -24.60 -34.38 -0.40
C PHE A 62 -24.04 -34.54 -1.82
N ALA A 63 -24.05 -35.75 -2.40
CA ALA A 63 -23.45 -36.04 -3.71
C ALA A 63 -23.84 -35.05 -4.83
N ASN A 64 -25.07 -34.53 -4.83
CA ASN A 64 -25.58 -33.64 -5.88
C ASN A 64 -25.29 -32.14 -5.65
N GLU A 65 -24.69 -31.74 -4.52
CA GLU A 65 -24.43 -30.33 -4.18
C GLU A 65 -23.07 -29.83 -4.70
N PHE A 66 -22.20 -30.76 -5.09
CA PHE A 66 -20.84 -30.49 -5.52
C PHE A 66 -20.76 -30.27 -7.03
N GLU A 67 -21.20 -29.09 -7.49
CA GLU A 67 -21.05 -28.68 -8.89
C GLU A 67 -19.66 -28.11 -9.22
N ASN A 68 -19.19 -28.36 -10.45
CA ASN A 68 -17.91 -27.89 -10.97
C ASN A 68 -17.89 -26.36 -11.11
N THR A 69 -16.76 -25.76 -10.77
CA THR A 69 -16.49 -24.31 -10.92
C THR A 69 -15.21 -24.11 -11.74
N SER A 70 -14.94 -22.88 -12.17
CA SER A 70 -13.75 -22.51 -12.94
C SER A 70 -12.42 -22.93 -12.29
N GLY A 71 -12.35 -22.94 -10.94
CA GLY A 71 -11.15 -23.30 -10.18
C GLY A 71 -11.21 -24.63 -9.41
N THR A 72 -12.33 -25.36 -9.45
CA THR A 72 -12.50 -26.62 -8.68
C THR A 72 -13.41 -27.58 -9.41
N LYS A 73 -12.92 -28.80 -9.64
CA LYS A 73 -13.69 -29.90 -10.23
C LYS A 73 -13.99 -30.92 -9.14
N TYR A 74 -15.24 -31.36 -9.04
CA TYR A 74 -15.65 -32.42 -8.14
C TYR A 74 -15.79 -33.73 -8.90
N ASP A 75 -15.18 -34.77 -8.36
CA ASP A 75 -15.24 -36.12 -8.91
C ASP A 75 -15.96 -37.02 -7.90
N ILE A 76 -17.20 -37.39 -8.21
CA ILE A 76 -18.05 -38.15 -7.29
C ILE A 76 -17.69 -39.63 -7.42
N LEU A 77 -17.23 -40.22 -6.32
CA LEU A 77 -16.84 -41.61 -6.23
C LEU A 77 -18.04 -42.46 -5.80
N HIS A 78 -18.32 -43.51 -6.58
CA HIS A 78 -19.38 -44.48 -6.30
C HIS A 78 -18.78 -45.87 -6.03
N ASP A 79 -19.42 -46.64 -5.15
CA ASP A 79 -19.12 -48.07 -4.89
C ASP A 79 -17.66 -48.37 -4.49
N LEU A 80 -17.01 -47.43 -3.80
CA LEU A 80 -15.64 -47.58 -3.28
C LEU A 80 -15.65 -47.52 -1.75
N ASP A 81 -14.80 -48.32 -1.11
CA ASP A 81 -14.50 -48.16 0.31
C ASP A 81 -13.49 -47.01 0.52
N LEU A 82 -13.43 -46.49 1.74
CA LEU A 82 -12.55 -45.39 2.10
C LEU A 82 -11.06 -45.66 1.77
N GLU A 83 -10.60 -46.90 1.91
CA GLU A 83 -9.21 -47.25 1.65
C GLU A 83 -8.89 -47.28 0.14
N ASN A 84 -9.76 -47.84 -0.71
CA ASN A 84 -9.57 -47.75 -2.16
C ASN A 84 -9.77 -46.32 -2.68
N ALA A 85 -10.66 -45.53 -2.10
CA ALA A 85 -10.83 -44.12 -2.44
C ALA A 85 -9.58 -43.30 -2.12
N LYS A 86 -8.96 -43.49 -0.95
CA LYS A 86 -7.66 -42.88 -0.61
C LYS A 86 -6.55 -43.30 -1.57
N LYS A 87 -6.54 -44.57 -1.98
CA LYS A 87 -5.55 -45.09 -2.94
C LYS A 87 -5.73 -44.46 -4.32
N LEU A 88 -6.96 -44.41 -4.82
CA LEU A 88 -7.30 -43.77 -6.10
C LEU A 88 -6.88 -42.30 -6.12
N VAL A 89 -7.25 -41.52 -5.10
CA VAL A 89 -6.91 -40.09 -4.99
C VAL A 89 -5.40 -39.86 -4.93
N ARG A 90 -4.65 -40.79 -4.32
CA ARG A 90 -3.17 -40.74 -4.33
C ARG A 90 -2.57 -41.11 -5.69
N GLU A 91 -3.17 -42.05 -6.41
CA GLU A 91 -2.71 -42.49 -7.74
C GLU A 91 -3.04 -41.47 -8.83
N THR A 92 -4.19 -40.79 -8.75
CA THR A 92 -4.61 -39.75 -9.69
C THR A 92 -4.04 -38.37 -9.36
N GLU A 93 -3.31 -38.24 -8.24
CA GLU A 93 -2.80 -36.97 -7.70
C GLU A 93 -3.87 -35.89 -7.55
N ASN A 94 -5.09 -36.28 -7.17
CA ASN A 94 -6.18 -35.34 -6.91
C ASN A 94 -5.87 -34.47 -5.68
N TYR A 95 -6.46 -33.28 -5.62
CA TYR A 95 -6.21 -32.29 -4.57
C TYR A 95 -6.56 -32.81 -3.16
N GLY A 96 -7.64 -33.57 -3.06
CA GLY A 96 -8.03 -34.24 -1.83
C GLY A 96 -9.29 -35.09 -1.99
N LEU A 97 -9.59 -35.85 -0.95
CA LEU A 97 -10.77 -36.69 -0.78
C LEU A 97 -11.64 -36.12 0.34
N LEU A 98 -12.83 -35.66 -0.01
CA LEU A 98 -13.90 -35.41 0.95
C LEU A 98 -14.62 -36.72 1.24
N TYR A 99 -14.54 -37.19 2.48
CA TYR A 99 -15.22 -38.39 2.95
C TYR A 99 -16.39 -38.02 3.87
N ILE A 100 -17.58 -38.45 3.47
CA ILE A 100 -18.81 -38.32 4.23
C ILE A 100 -19.29 -39.75 4.57
N PRO A 101 -19.19 -40.17 5.84
CA PRO A 101 -19.54 -41.54 6.22
C PRO A 101 -21.05 -41.77 6.17
N LYS A 102 -21.46 -43.04 6.10
CA LYS A 102 -22.86 -43.41 6.21
C LYS A 102 -23.46 -42.94 7.55
N ALA A 103 -24.62 -42.29 7.49
CA ALA A 103 -25.38 -41.84 8.65
C ALA A 103 -26.88 -41.92 8.38
N GLU A 104 -27.68 -42.12 9.42
CA GLU A 104 -29.15 -42.16 9.30
C GLU A 104 -29.76 -40.75 9.26
N ASN A 105 -29.06 -39.78 9.84
CA ASN A 105 -29.45 -38.37 9.90
C ASN A 105 -28.22 -37.47 9.80
N VAL A 106 -28.45 -36.19 9.53
CA VAL A 106 -27.37 -35.20 9.38
C VAL A 106 -26.67 -34.90 10.71
N ASP A 107 -27.36 -35.02 11.84
CA ASP A 107 -26.78 -34.76 13.18
C ASP A 107 -25.63 -35.72 13.52
N GLU A 108 -25.74 -36.97 13.07
CA GLU A 108 -24.72 -38.00 13.24
C GLU A 108 -23.44 -37.75 12.44
N LEU A 109 -23.46 -36.83 11.47
CA LEU A 109 -22.30 -36.48 10.65
C LEU A 109 -21.40 -35.43 11.30
N THR A 110 -21.86 -34.78 12.36
CA THR A 110 -21.09 -33.80 13.15
C THR A 110 -19.76 -34.42 13.58
N ASP A 111 -18.65 -33.76 13.24
CA ASP A 111 -17.26 -34.19 13.50
C ASP A 111 -16.81 -35.51 12.81
N LYS A 112 -17.64 -36.12 11.97
CA LYS A 112 -17.29 -37.37 11.27
C LYS A 112 -16.87 -37.16 9.82
N ILE A 113 -17.27 -36.06 9.20
CA ILE A 113 -16.82 -35.67 7.86
C ILE A 113 -15.31 -35.36 7.91
N LYS A 114 -14.55 -35.93 6.98
CA LYS A 114 -13.09 -35.76 6.94
C LYS A 114 -12.63 -35.39 5.54
N PHE A 115 -11.71 -34.44 5.49
CA PHE A 115 -10.98 -34.12 4.27
C PHE A 115 -9.57 -34.71 4.34
N PHE A 116 -9.23 -35.59 3.40
CA PHE A 116 -7.90 -36.19 3.29
C PHE A 116 -7.17 -35.56 2.12
N SER A 117 -5.98 -35.03 2.36
CA SER A 117 -5.13 -34.45 1.33
C SER A 117 -3.66 -34.81 1.57
N LYS A 118 -2.84 -34.66 0.52
CA LYS A 118 -1.39 -34.87 0.61
C LYS A 118 -0.71 -33.81 1.48
N ASP A 119 -1.12 -32.56 1.30
CA ASP A 119 -0.65 -31.38 2.04
C ASP A 119 -1.82 -30.70 2.76
N SER A 120 -1.54 -29.72 3.62
CA SER A 120 -2.60 -28.95 4.28
C SER A 120 -3.50 -28.25 3.24
N PRO A 121 -4.82 -28.46 3.25
CA PRO A 121 -5.71 -27.86 2.27
C PRO A 121 -5.76 -26.34 2.45
N SER A 122 -6.04 -25.62 1.37
CA SER A 122 -6.19 -24.16 1.42
C SER A 122 -7.49 -23.80 2.14
N LEU A 123 -7.42 -22.83 3.06
CA LEU A 123 -8.58 -22.30 3.79
C LEU A 123 -9.78 -22.01 2.87
N LEU A 124 -9.56 -21.30 1.77
CA LEU A 124 -10.62 -20.99 0.79
C LEU A 124 -11.35 -22.21 0.20
N VAL A 125 -10.69 -23.36 0.08
CA VAL A 125 -11.33 -24.59 -0.41
C VAL A 125 -12.14 -25.24 0.70
N MET A 126 -11.62 -25.23 1.92
CA MET A 126 -12.33 -25.75 3.09
C MET A 126 -13.58 -24.92 3.38
N ASP A 127 -13.47 -23.59 3.42
CA ASP A 127 -14.59 -22.67 3.63
C ASP A 127 -15.72 -22.96 2.62
N ARG A 128 -15.38 -23.13 1.33
CA ARG A 128 -16.36 -23.46 0.28
C ARG A 128 -17.03 -24.83 0.45
N ILE A 129 -16.29 -25.84 0.91
CA ILE A 129 -16.84 -27.18 1.17
C ILE A 129 -17.76 -27.13 2.38
N GLU A 130 -17.33 -26.46 3.45
CA GLU A 130 -18.10 -26.25 4.68
C GLU A 130 -19.42 -25.52 4.38
N ASP A 131 -19.37 -24.41 3.65
CA ASP A 131 -20.56 -23.64 3.24
C ASP A 131 -21.59 -24.53 2.51
N LYS A 132 -21.15 -25.35 1.55
CA LYS A 132 -22.02 -26.27 0.79
C LYS A 132 -22.65 -27.35 1.66
N ILE A 133 -21.85 -27.96 2.54
CA ILE A 133 -22.33 -29.00 3.46
C ILE A 133 -23.32 -28.40 4.45
N GLU A 134 -23.00 -27.25 5.03
CA GLU A 134 -23.87 -26.55 5.99
C GLU A 134 -25.19 -26.11 5.36
N GLU A 135 -25.16 -25.58 4.13
CA GLU A 135 -26.36 -25.20 3.41
C GLU A 135 -27.27 -26.40 3.15
N LYS A 136 -26.71 -27.51 2.64
CA LYS A 136 -27.47 -28.73 2.40
C LYS A 136 -28.01 -29.34 3.70
N ALA A 137 -27.19 -29.42 4.73
CA ALA A 137 -27.56 -29.89 6.06
C ALA A 137 -28.72 -29.09 6.64
N ARG A 138 -28.66 -27.75 6.54
CA ARG A 138 -29.72 -26.83 6.94
C ARG A 138 -31.00 -27.10 6.14
N ASN A 139 -30.91 -27.24 4.83
CA ASN A 139 -32.07 -27.50 3.96
C ASN A 139 -32.73 -28.85 4.26
N LEU A 140 -31.95 -29.89 4.59
CA LEU A 140 -32.48 -31.20 5.01
C LEU A 140 -33.22 -31.10 6.35
N LYS A 141 -32.60 -30.45 7.36
CA LYS A 141 -33.24 -30.23 8.67
C LYS A 141 -34.52 -29.42 8.59
N LEU A 142 -34.56 -28.42 7.71
CA LEU A 142 -35.77 -27.63 7.47
C LEU A 142 -36.91 -28.53 6.92
N LYS A 143 -36.61 -29.37 5.93
CA LYS A 143 -37.58 -30.32 5.37
C LYS A 143 -38.08 -31.33 6.41
N GLU A 144 -37.18 -31.91 7.20
CA GLU A 144 -37.53 -32.84 8.29
C GLU A 144 -38.44 -32.19 9.34
N SER A 145 -38.20 -30.91 9.62
CA SER A 145 -38.99 -30.11 10.56
C SER A 145 -40.33 -29.62 9.96
N GLY A 146 -40.65 -29.99 8.73
CA GLY A 146 -41.89 -29.61 8.04
C GLY A 146 -41.87 -28.22 7.42
N PHE A 147 -40.71 -27.57 7.30
CA PHE A 147 -40.55 -26.28 6.63
C PHE A 147 -40.02 -26.45 5.21
N ASP A 148 -40.54 -25.65 4.27
CA ASP A 148 -40.02 -25.58 2.91
C ASP A 148 -38.76 -24.68 2.86
N PRO A 149 -37.57 -25.20 2.49
CA PRO A 149 -36.35 -24.40 2.40
C PRO A 149 -36.47 -23.20 1.46
N GLN A 150 -37.24 -23.32 0.38
CA GLN A 150 -37.44 -22.21 -0.57
C GLN A 150 -38.22 -21.06 0.07
N VAL A 151 -39.11 -21.36 1.02
CA VAL A 151 -39.83 -20.34 1.78
C VAL A 151 -38.86 -19.66 2.75
N ILE A 152 -37.99 -20.41 3.42
CA ILE A 152 -36.98 -19.83 4.33
C ILE A 152 -35.97 -18.97 3.57
N GLU A 153 -35.52 -19.40 2.39
CA GLU A 153 -34.62 -18.61 1.54
C GLU A 153 -35.28 -17.31 1.07
N LYS A 154 -36.57 -17.35 0.70
CA LYS A 154 -37.36 -16.15 0.39
C LYS A 154 -37.58 -15.23 1.60
N LEU A 155 -37.47 -15.75 2.82
CA LEU A 155 -37.51 -14.97 4.05
C LEU A 155 -36.14 -14.35 4.40
N ASN A 156 -35.05 -14.82 3.79
CA ASN A 156 -33.74 -14.17 3.92
C ASN A 156 -33.73 -12.88 3.11
N VAL A 157 -33.96 -11.77 3.80
CA VAL A 157 -33.83 -10.44 3.22
C VAL A 157 -32.36 -10.00 3.35
N ASN A 158 -31.65 -9.94 2.23
CA ASN A 158 -30.32 -9.32 2.19
C ASN A 158 -30.49 -7.80 2.16
N ILE A 159 -30.27 -7.15 3.30
CA ILE A 159 -30.37 -5.69 3.41
C ILE A 159 -28.97 -5.10 3.18
N ASN A 160 -28.76 -4.52 2.01
CA ASN A 160 -27.62 -3.66 1.73
C ASN A 160 -28.03 -2.20 1.93
N PRO A 161 -27.81 -1.60 3.12
CA PRO A 161 -28.18 -0.21 3.32
C PRO A 161 -27.41 0.67 2.34
N GLY A 162 -28.15 1.48 1.57
CA GLY A 162 -27.56 2.56 0.80
C GLY A 162 -26.82 3.50 1.72
N LEU A 163 -25.61 3.90 1.34
CA LEU A 163 -24.84 4.87 2.10
C LEU A 163 -25.10 6.26 1.52
N GLU A 164 -25.46 7.19 2.37
CA GLU A 164 -25.71 8.58 2.00
C GLU A 164 -25.16 9.48 3.12
N THR A 165 -24.53 10.58 2.75
CA THR A 165 -24.08 11.58 3.72
C THR A 165 -25.27 12.39 4.23
N PHE A 166 -25.10 13.11 5.34
CA PHE A 166 -26.11 14.06 5.83
C PHE A 166 -26.41 15.21 4.83
N GLU A 167 -25.56 15.40 3.82
CA GLU A 167 -25.72 16.40 2.76
C GLU A 167 -26.41 15.82 1.51
N GLY A 168 -26.79 14.53 1.54
CA GLY A 168 -27.47 13.85 0.44
C GLY A 168 -26.55 13.25 -0.63
N GLU A 169 -25.25 13.13 -0.34
CA GLU A 169 -24.30 12.51 -1.28
C GLU A 169 -24.33 10.98 -1.13
N LYS A 170 -24.79 10.29 -2.18
CA LYS A 170 -24.70 8.82 -2.26
C LYS A 170 -23.23 8.38 -2.26
N THR A 171 -22.89 7.43 -1.41
CA THR A 171 -21.55 6.81 -1.33
C THR A 171 -21.69 5.29 -1.36
N SER A 172 -20.57 4.60 -1.54
CA SER A 172 -20.51 3.15 -1.59
C SER A 172 -19.39 2.62 -0.69
N LYS A 173 -19.55 1.39 -0.18
CA LYS A 173 -18.49 0.70 0.57
C LYS A 173 -17.22 0.62 -0.28
N LEU A 174 -17.38 0.36 -1.57
CA LEU A 174 -16.28 0.16 -2.51
C LEU A 174 -15.56 1.48 -2.82
N GLY A 175 -16.27 2.58 -3.06
CA GLY A 175 -15.63 3.87 -3.29
C GLY A 175 -15.06 4.53 -2.03
N SER A 176 -15.56 4.20 -0.84
CA SER A 176 -14.83 4.44 0.42
C SER A 176 -13.49 3.69 0.44
N GLY A 177 -13.45 2.45 -0.05
CA GLY A 177 -12.23 1.69 -0.31
C GLY A 177 -11.29 2.38 -1.30
N ILE A 178 -11.81 2.97 -2.38
CA ILE A 178 -11.00 3.71 -3.36
C ILE A 178 -10.34 4.93 -2.70
N LYS A 179 -11.08 5.71 -1.91
CA LYS A 179 -10.53 6.85 -1.14
C LYS A 179 -9.36 6.43 -0.25
N LEU A 180 -9.48 5.27 0.41
CA LEU A 180 -8.42 4.68 1.23
C LEU A 180 -7.17 4.35 0.42
N ILE A 181 -7.33 3.70 -0.73
CA ILE A 181 -6.22 3.30 -1.59
C ILE A 181 -5.48 4.54 -2.12
N PHE A 182 -6.22 5.52 -2.65
CA PHE A 182 -5.61 6.75 -3.19
C PHE A 182 -4.88 7.56 -2.13
N GLY A 183 -5.52 7.80 -0.98
CA GLY A 183 -4.90 8.49 0.15
C GLY A 183 -3.67 7.75 0.67
N GLY A 184 -3.81 6.43 0.84
CA GLY A 184 -2.77 5.54 1.34
C GLY A 184 -1.54 5.51 0.44
N ILE A 185 -1.73 5.35 -0.87
CA ILE A 185 -0.65 5.41 -1.86
C ILE A 185 0.03 6.78 -1.83
N ALA A 186 -0.73 7.88 -1.83
CA ALA A 186 -0.16 9.23 -1.81
C ALA A 186 0.71 9.47 -0.57
N GLY A 187 0.21 9.12 0.62
CA GLY A 187 0.96 9.23 1.88
C GLY A 187 2.20 8.33 1.91
N TYR A 188 2.07 7.07 1.49
CA TYR A 188 3.17 6.11 1.46
C TYR A 188 4.27 6.52 0.46
N LEU A 189 3.89 7.00 -0.72
CA LEU A 189 4.83 7.53 -1.70
C LEU A 189 5.62 8.70 -1.10
N LEU A 190 4.95 9.66 -0.47
CA LEU A 190 5.62 10.79 0.14
C LEU A 190 6.59 10.34 1.24
N PHE A 191 6.19 9.40 2.09
CA PHE A 191 7.06 8.78 3.10
C PHE A 191 8.33 8.17 2.47
N MET A 192 8.17 7.35 1.43
CA MET A 192 9.30 6.74 0.71
C MET A 192 10.22 7.80 0.11
N PHE A 193 9.65 8.84 -0.50
CA PHE A 193 10.41 9.96 -1.06
C PHE A 193 11.26 10.67 0.00
N ILE A 194 10.67 11.01 1.14
CA ILE A 194 11.39 11.68 2.22
C ILE A 194 12.60 10.84 2.68
N ILE A 195 12.41 9.53 2.85
CA ILE A 195 13.49 8.65 3.32
C ILE A 195 14.60 8.50 2.27
N ILE A 196 14.24 8.19 1.03
CA ILE A 196 15.21 7.93 -0.04
C ILE A 196 16.08 9.17 -0.29
N TYR A 197 15.46 10.33 -0.47
CA TYR A 197 16.19 11.54 -0.80
C TYR A 197 16.82 12.22 0.41
N GLY A 198 16.21 12.09 1.59
CA GLY A 198 16.82 12.51 2.85
C GLY A 198 18.17 11.83 3.07
N ASN A 199 18.21 10.50 2.90
CA ASN A 199 19.46 9.74 2.93
C ASN A 199 20.48 10.19 1.89
N MET A 200 20.01 10.52 0.68
CA MET A 200 20.88 10.99 -0.40
C MET A 200 21.55 12.33 -0.08
N ILE A 201 20.83 13.26 0.56
CA ILE A 201 21.37 14.55 1.01
C ILE A 201 22.40 14.34 2.11
N MET A 202 22.07 13.51 3.10
CA MET A 202 22.98 13.19 4.20
C MET A 202 24.32 12.65 3.68
N ARG A 203 24.29 11.65 2.80
CA ARG A 203 25.49 11.07 2.16
C ARG A 203 26.28 12.12 1.39
N SER A 204 25.60 12.96 0.62
CA SER A 204 26.25 14.06 -0.12
C SER A 204 26.96 15.07 0.80
N VAL A 205 26.45 15.33 2.00
CA VAL A 205 27.13 16.20 2.97
C VAL A 205 28.36 15.52 3.56
N ILE A 206 28.28 14.21 3.85
CA ILE A 206 29.40 13.41 4.35
C ILE A 206 30.52 13.33 3.30
N GLU A 207 30.19 13.10 2.04
CA GLU A 207 31.13 13.09 0.91
C GLU A 207 31.86 14.44 0.76
N GLU A 208 31.17 15.56 0.90
CA GLU A 208 31.80 16.88 0.84
C GLU A 208 32.71 17.17 2.04
N LYS A 209 32.29 16.74 3.23
CA LYS A 209 33.09 16.88 4.45
C LYS A 209 34.38 16.07 4.37
N THR A 210 34.31 14.83 3.87
CA THR A 210 35.45 13.92 3.73
C THR A 210 36.38 14.29 2.58
N SER A 211 35.88 14.90 1.50
CA SER A 211 36.67 15.27 0.32
C SER A 211 37.50 16.55 0.45
N ARG A 212 37.51 17.22 1.61
CA ARG A 212 38.19 18.52 1.88
C ARG A 212 37.79 19.67 0.94
N ILE A 213 36.82 19.46 0.06
CA ILE A 213 36.22 20.50 -0.80
C ILE A 213 35.59 21.60 0.06
N ILE A 214 35.15 21.27 1.26
CA ILE A 214 34.44 22.18 2.15
C ILE A 214 35.28 23.37 2.63
N GLU A 215 36.59 23.18 2.87
CA GLU A 215 37.49 24.24 3.37
C GLU A 215 37.61 25.38 2.35
N VAL A 216 37.67 25.02 1.06
CA VAL A 216 37.70 25.98 -0.05
C VAL A 216 36.34 26.66 -0.22
N ILE A 217 35.23 25.90 -0.15
CA ILE A 217 33.89 26.44 -0.39
C ILE A 217 33.41 27.37 0.73
N ILE A 218 33.68 27.05 2.01
CA ILE A 218 33.26 27.87 3.15
C ILE A 218 33.97 29.23 3.19
N SER A 219 35.18 29.33 2.64
CA SER A 219 35.89 30.61 2.49
C SER A 219 35.19 31.58 1.52
N SER A 220 34.41 31.04 0.57
CA SER A 220 33.82 31.79 -0.53
C SER A 220 32.31 32.07 -0.36
N VAL A 221 31.59 31.22 0.39
CA VAL A 221 30.14 31.32 0.54
C VAL A 221 29.67 31.01 1.96
N LYS A 222 28.65 31.73 2.44
CA LYS A 222 28.03 31.50 3.75
C LYS A 222 27.45 30.07 3.86
N PRO A 223 27.65 29.34 4.97
CA PRO A 223 27.16 27.96 5.16
C PRO A 223 25.65 27.78 4.92
N MET A 224 24.84 28.77 5.31
CA MET A 224 23.39 28.75 5.07
C MET A 224 23.04 28.73 3.58
N GLN A 225 23.75 29.50 2.76
CA GLN A 225 23.50 29.52 1.30
C GLN A 225 23.96 28.23 0.63
N LEU A 226 25.03 27.62 1.15
CA LEU A 226 25.50 26.32 0.68
C LEU A 226 24.48 25.21 0.96
N LEU A 227 24.01 25.13 2.22
CA LEU A 227 23.03 24.14 2.65
C LEU A 227 21.70 24.30 1.92
N LEU A 228 21.15 25.52 1.85
CA LEU A 228 19.92 25.79 1.09
C LEU A 228 20.09 25.47 -0.39
N GLY A 229 21.24 25.85 -0.99
CA GLY A 229 21.54 25.56 -2.39
C GLY A 229 21.51 24.06 -2.67
N LYS A 230 22.11 23.25 -1.79
CA LYS A 230 22.11 21.79 -1.87
C LYS A 230 20.73 21.18 -1.66
N ILE A 231 19.99 21.64 -0.66
CA ILE A 231 18.63 21.16 -0.41
C ILE A 231 17.76 21.42 -1.65
N PHE A 232 17.72 22.64 -2.18
CA PHE A 232 16.93 22.95 -3.38
C PHE A 232 17.41 22.19 -4.62
N GLY A 233 18.72 22.07 -4.84
CA GLY A 233 19.28 21.39 -6.02
C GLY A 233 18.97 19.89 -6.04
N THR A 234 19.12 19.23 -4.89
CA THR A 234 18.74 17.81 -4.72
C THR A 234 17.22 17.61 -4.79
N SER A 235 16.43 18.55 -4.25
CA SER A 235 14.96 18.53 -4.34
C SER A 235 14.50 18.53 -5.79
N LEU A 236 15.02 19.46 -6.60
CA LEU A 236 14.67 19.58 -8.00
C LEU A 236 15.03 18.31 -8.79
N ALA A 237 16.15 17.67 -8.46
CA ALA A 237 16.53 16.40 -9.07
C ALA A 237 15.53 15.30 -8.70
N GLY A 238 15.13 15.21 -7.43
CA GLY A 238 14.14 14.23 -6.98
C GLY A 238 12.76 14.41 -7.60
N ILE A 239 12.28 15.65 -7.71
CA ILE A 239 11.04 15.97 -8.43
C ILE A 239 11.14 15.55 -9.90
N SER A 240 12.28 15.84 -10.55
CA SER A 240 12.49 15.44 -11.95
C SER A 240 12.44 13.93 -12.13
N GLN A 241 13.08 13.18 -11.23
CA GLN A 241 13.06 11.72 -11.24
C GLN A 241 11.64 11.16 -11.00
N PHE A 242 10.87 11.76 -10.09
CA PHE A 242 9.48 11.35 -9.85
C PHE A 242 8.58 11.55 -11.07
N ILE A 243 8.68 12.71 -11.73
CA ILE A 243 7.94 12.99 -12.96
C ILE A 243 8.26 11.92 -14.01
N VAL A 244 9.54 11.57 -14.16
CA VAL A 244 9.97 10.51 -15.07
C VAL A 244 9.38 9.15 -14.66
N TRP A 245 9.34 8.82 -13.37
CA TRP A 245 8.73 7.58 -12.88
C TRP A 245 7.23 7.49 -13.19
N VAL A 246 6.46 8.56 -12.98
CA VAL A 246 5.02 8.58 -13.28
C VAL A 246 4.79 8.39 -14.77
N ILE A 247 5.54 9.10 -15.62
CA ILE A 247 5.39 9.01 -17.08
C ILE A 247 5.78 7.62 -17.59
N ILE A 248 6.97 7.13 -17.22
CA ILE A 248 7.48 5.85 -17.71
C ILE A 248 6.68 4.69 -17.12
N GLY A 249 6.38 4.73 -15.82
CA GLY A 249 5.57 3.71 -15.16
C GLY A 249 4.19 3.61 -15.77
N GLY A 250 3.52 4.74 -16.01
CA GLY A 250 2.22 4.77 -16.69
C GLY A 250 2.28 4.19 -18.11
N ILE A 251 3.27 4.59 -18.92
CA ILE A 251 3.45 4.05 -20.27
C ILE A 251 3.73 2.55 -20.24
N LEU A 252 4.64 2.10 -19.36
CA LEU A 252 5.00 0.69 -19.26
C LEU A 252 3.80 -0.17 -18.83
N LEU A 253 2.99 0.28 -17.88
CA LEU A 253 1.78 -0.45 -17.46
C LEU A 253 0.79 -0.60 -18.62
N THR A 254 0.54 0.46 -19.38
CA THR A 254 -0.34 0.41 -20.56
C THR A 254 0.21 -0.51 -21.66
N VAL A 255 1.51 -0.43 -21.94
CA VAL A 255 2.17 -1.29 -22.93
C VAL A 255 2.15 -2.75 -22.50
N MET A 256 2.41 -3.04 -21.22
CA MET A 256 2.38 -4.40 -20.69
C MET A 256 1.00 -5.03 -20.82
N SER A 257 -0.06 -4.28 -20.48
CA SER A 257 -1.44 -4.73 -20.66
C SER A 257 -1.76 -4.99 -22.13
N ALA A 258 -1.37 -4.10 -23.04
CA ALA A 258 -1.63 -4.24 -24.47
C ALA A 258 -0.85 -5.38 -25.15
N VAL A 259 0.41 -5.61 -24.76
CA VAL A 259 1.31 -6.58 -25.42
C VAL A 259 1.15 -7.99 -24.85
N PHE A 260 1.02 -8.11 -23.53
CA PHE A 260 0.98 -9.41 -22.87
C PHE A 260 -0.45 -9.86 -22.54
N GLY A 261 -1.46 -9.02 -22.77
CA GLY A 261 -2.85 -9.30 -22.39
C GLY A 261 -3.03 -9.45 -20.88
N VAL A 262 -2.03 -9.08 -20.08
CA VAL A 262 -2.07 -9.17 -18.62
C VAL A 262 -2.84 -7.96 -18.14
N ASP A 263 -4.12 -8.16 -17.87
CA ASP A 263 -4.95 -7.13 -17.27
C ASP A 263 -4.56 -6.97 -15.80
N MET A 264 -3.69 -6.00 -15.55
CA MET A 264 -3.13 -5.68 -14.23
C MET A 264 -4.18 -5.07 -13.28
N GLY A 265 -5.29 -4.54 -13.83
CA GLY A 265 -6.50 -4.22 -13.05
C GLY A 265 -7.48 -5.39 -12.97
N GLY A 266 -7.36 -6.32 -13.93
CA GLY A 266 -8.25 -7.45 -14.16
C GLY A 266 -8.11 -8.63 -13.23
N THR A 267 -6.97 -8.97 -12.63
CA THR A 267 -6.88 -10.26 -11.89
C THR A 267 -7.63 -10.30 -10.55
N GLN A 268 -7.80 -9.16 -9.88
CA GLN A 268 -8.76 -9.03 -8.77
C GLN A 268 -10.19 -8.76 -9.27
N MET A 269 -10.32 -8.05 -10.39
CA MET A 269 -11.62 -7.85 -11.06
C MET A 269 -12.13 -9.10 -11.76
N ALA A 270 -11.34 -10.16 -12.00
CA ALA A 270 -11.73 -11.38 -12.70
C ALA A 270 -12.39 -12.38 -11.74
N GLN A 271 -11.94 -12.44 -10.48
CA GLN A 271 -12.72 -13.04 -9.39
C GLN A 271 -14.00 -12.24 -9.12
N GLN A 272 -13.98 -10.94 -9.38
CA GLN A 272 -15.19 -10.11 -9.36
C GLN A 272 -16.03 -10.34 -10.64
N GLN A 273 -15.41 -10.66 -11.79
CA GLN A 273 -16.07 -10.80 -13.10
C GLN A 273 -16.96 -12.04 -13.15
N GLU A 274 -16.61 -13.13 -12.46
CA GLU A 274 -17.54 -14.25 -12.27
C GLU A 274 -18.77 -13.84 -11.45
N MET A 275 -18.61 -12.93 -10.49
CA MET A 275 -19.73 -12.31 -9.78
C MET A 275 -20.49 -11.34 -10.71
N ILE A 276 -19.82 -10.65 -11.65
CA ILE A 276 -20.43 -9.71 -12.60
C ILE A 276 -21.24 -10.45 -13.67
N ASP A 277 -20.73 -11.54 -14.24
CA ASP A 277 -21.38 -12.26 -15.34
C ASP A 277 -22.58 -13.10 -14.85
N GLN A 278 -22.60 -13.54 -13.58
CA GLN A 278 -23.77 -14.18 -12.97
C GLN A 278 -24.82 -13.18 -12.42
N VAL A 279 -24.45 -11.91 -12.23
CA VAL A 279 -25.29 -10.89 -11.54
C VAL A 279 -25.60 -9.67 -12.44
N ALA A 280 -25.17 -9.68 -13.71
CA ALA A 280 -25.34 -8.60 -14.69
C ALA A 280 -26.80 -8.21 -14.99
N GLU A 281 -27.76 -9.06 -14.66
CA GLU A 281 -29.20 -8.78 -14.80
C GLU A 281 -29.86 -8.20 -13.53
N SER A 282 -29.14 -8.10 -12.41
CA SER A 282 -29.67 -7.51 -11.19
C SER A 282 -29.58 -5.97 -11.22
N SER A 283 -30.68 -5.29 -10.90
CA SER A 283 -30.72 -3.82 -10.78
C SER A 283 -29.76 -3.28 -9.71
N GLU A 284 -29.43 -4.08 -8.68
CA GLU A 284 -28.48 -3.71 -7.62
C GLU A 284 -27.05 -3.53 -8.13
N PHE A 285 -26.57 -4.39 -9.02
CA PHE A 285 -25.20 -4.30 -9.54
C PHE A 285 -25.01 -3.05 -10.42
N GLN A 286 -26.01 -2.73 -11.24
CA GLN A 286 -25.99 -1.52 -12.08
C GLN A 286 -25.99 -0.24 -11.22
N GLU A 287 -26.74 -0.23 -10.11
CA GLU A 287 -26.74 0.88 -9.16
C GLU A 287 -25.40 0.98 -8.40
N GLN A 288 -24.80 -0.15 -8.02
CA GLN A 288 -23.50 -0.20 -7.37
C GLN A 288 -22.37 0.27 -8.30
N MET A 289 -22.36 -0.14 -9.57
CA MET A 289 -21.37 0.31 -10.55
C MET A 289 -21.51 1.81 -10.85
N SER A 290 -22.75 2.31 -10.97
CA SER A 290 -23.02 3.75 -11.14
C SER A 290 -22.51 4.57 -9.94
N SER A 291 -22.67 4.05 -8.72
CA SER A 291 -22.16 4.70 -7.50
C SER A 291 -20.63 4.78 -7.46
N ILE A 292 -19.93 3.73 -7.91
CA ILE A 292 -18.46 3.70 -7.97
C ILE A 292 -17.93 4.71 -8.99
N ILE A 293 -18.52 4.75 -10.19
CA ILE A 293 -18.13 5.71 -11.22
C ILE A 293 -18.31 7.14 -10.70
N THR A 294 -19.43 7.41 -10.05
CA THR A 294 -19.73 8.72 -9.43
C THR A 294 -18.73 9.07 -8.33
N GLU A 295 -18.30 8.09 -7.54
CA GLU A 295 -17.33 8.30 -6.46
C GLU A 295 -15.92 8.58 -7.00
N ILE A 296 -15.49 7.90 -8.08
CA ILE A 296 -14.23 8.17 -8.77
C ILE A 296 -14.22 9.58 -9.39
N THR A 297 -15.30 9.99 -10.04
CA THR A 297 -15.39 11.33 -10.66
C THR A 297 -15.45 12.44 -9.62
N ASN A 298 -16.04 12.17 -8.45
CA ASN A 298 -16.10 13.12 -7.34
C ASN A 298 -14.84 13.13 -6.46
N LEU A 299 -13.86 12.24 -6.69
CA LEU A 299 -12.61 12.30 -5.96
C LEU A 299 -11.94 13.67 -6.18
N PRO A 300 -11.43 14.31 -5.12
CA PRO A 300 -10.79 15.61 -5.23
C PRO A 300 -9.35 15.47 -5.78
N ILE A 301 -9.20 14.85 -6.96
CA ILE A 301 -7.91 14.51 -7.60
C ILE A 301 -7.06 15.78 -7.77
N ALA A 302 -7.66 16.87 -8.24
CA ALA A 302 -6.97 18.15 -8.41
C ALA A 302 -6.42 18.67 -7.07
N ASN A 303 -7.24 18.66 -6.02
CA ASN A 303 -6.80 19.07 -4.69
C ASN A 303 -5.70 18.15 -4.15
N LEU A 304 -5.85 16.83 -4.32
CA LEU A 304 -4.86 15.84 -3.89
C LEU A 304 -3.51 16.06 -4.59
N ILE A 305 -3.49 16.29 -5.91
CA ILE A 305 -2.25 16.54 -6.66
C ILE A 305 -1.59 17.85 -6.21
N ILE A 306 -2.37 18.93 -6.08
CA ILE A 306 -1.85 20.24 -5.64
C ILE A 306 -1.25 20.12 -4.24
N MET A 307 -2.00 19.52 -3.30
CA MET A 307 -1.55 19.33 -1.94
C MET A 307 -0.40 18.34 -1.85
N PHE A 308 -0.37 17.29 -2.68
CA PHE A 308 0.77 16.39 -2.80
C PHE A 308 2.04 17.18 -3.11
N ILE A 309 2.00 18.08 -4.09
CA ILE A 309 3.17 18.91 -4.44
C ILE A 309 3.58 19.80 -3.26
N PHE A 310 2.65 20.49 -2.60
CA PHE A 310 2.98 21.37 -1.48
C PHE A 310 3.51 20.63 -0.25
N PHE A 311 2.87 19.53 0.16
CA PHE A 311 3.33 18.68 1.26
C PHE A 311 4.62 17.95 0.91
N PHE A 312 4.80 17.56 -0.35
CA PHE A 312 6.05 16.99 -0.83
C PHE A 312 7.18 18.00 -0.67
N ILE A 313 7.01 19.23 -1.19
CA ILE A 313 8.03 20.28 -1.07
C ILE A 313 8.29 20.60 0.40
N GLY A 314 7.25 20.87 1.19
CA GLY A 314 7.40 21.25 2.60
C GLY A 314 8.01 20.13 3.45
N GLY A 315 7.50 18.91 3.31
CA GLY A 315 7.99 17.72 4.01
C GLY A 315 9.43 17.41 3.63
N TYR A 316 9.73 17.39 2.33
CA TYR A 316 11.09 17.21 1.85
C TYR A 316 12.04 18.29 2.43
N LEU A 317 11.69 19.58 2.35
CA LEU A 317 12.53 20.67 2.84
C LEU A 317 12.80 20.56 4.36
N LEU A 318 11.77 20.19 5.13
CA LEU A 318 11.89 19.96 6.57
C LEU A 318 12.86 18.81 6.86
N TYR A 319 12.62 17.65 6.26
CA TYR A 319 13.39 16.44 6.51
C TYR A 319 14.81 16.52 5.96
N SER A 320 14.99 17.05 4.75
CA SER A 320 16.31 17.31 4.15
C SER A 320 17.19 18.19 5.02
N SER A 321 16.61 19.18 5.70
CA SER A 321 17.34 20.02 6.66
C SER A 321 17.84 19.21 7.85
N LEU A 322 17.03 18.29 8.39
CA LEU A 322 17.43 17.39 9.48
C LEU A 322 18.52 16.41 9.03
N TYR A 323 18.36 15.80 7.86
CA TYR A 323 19.36 14.90 7.26
C TYR A 323 20.68 15.60 6.96
N ALA A 324 20.64 16.83 6.46
CA ALA A 324 21.83 17.65 6.22
C ALA A 324 22.55 17.99 7.53
N ALA A 325 21.81 18.26 8.61
CA ALA A 325 22.39 18.51 9.93
C ALA A 325 23.13 17.27 10.47
N ILE A 326 22.55 16.08 10.32
CA ILE A 326 23.21 14.81 10.70
C ILE A 326 24.44 14.57 9.83
N GLY A 327 24.31 14.72 8.51
CA GLY A 327 25.41 14.49 7.58
C GLY A 327 26.62 15.40 7.84
N ALA A 328 26.38 16.63 8.33
CA ALA A 328 27.46 17.52 8.74
C ALA A 328 28.09 17.14 10.09
N ALA A 329 27.30 16.54 10.98
CA ALA A 329 27.75 16.16 12.31
C ALA A 329 28.65 14.92 12.32
N VAL A 330 28.39 13.96 11.44
CA VAL A 330 29.12 12.68 11.39
C VAL A 330 30.26 12.69 10.38
N ASP A 331 31.21 11.77 10.55
CA ASP A 331 32.37 11.62 9.66
C ASP A 331 32.27 10.41 8.72
N ASN A 332 31.42 9.42 9.04
CA ASN A 332 31.23 8.23 8.23
C ASN A 332 29.73 7.87 8.13
N GLU A 333 29.38 7.06 7.14
CA GLU A 333 27.98 6.63 6.93
C GLU A 333 27.51 5.66 8.03
N THR A 334 28.38 4.82 8.58
CA THR A 334 28.00 3.82 9.59
C THR A 334 27.48 4.44 10.88
N ASP A 335 28.00 5.62 11.25
CA ASP A 335 27.63 6.34 12.47
C ASP A 335 26.29 7.06 12.33
N THR A 336 25.80 7.27 11.10
CA THR A 336 24.54 7.98 10.84
C THR A 336 23.32 7.21 11.31
N GLN A 337 23.38 5.87 11.31
CA GLN A 337 22.20 5.03 11.56
C GLN A 337 21.55 5.33 12.93
N GLN A 338 22.37 5.59 13.96
CA GLN A 338 21.88 5.93 15.29
C GLN A 338 21.20 7.31 15.33
N PHE A 339 21.64 8.27 14.52
CA PHE A 339 21.06 9.61 14.43
C PHE A 339 19.83 9.67 13.51
N MET A 340 19.69 8.72 12.59
CA MET A 340 18.54 8.65 11.69
C MET A 340 17.25 8.23 12.42
N MET A 341 17.34 7.42 13.48
CA MET A 341 16.16 6.89 14.17
C MET A 341 15.19 7.97 14.66
N PRO A 342 15.63 9.05 15.34
CA PRO A 342 14.75 10.14 15.73
C PRO A 342 14.06 10.87 14.57
N ILE A 343 14.61 10.82 13.35
CA ILE A 343 14.00 11.40 12.15
C ILE A 343 12.97 10.43 11.56
N ILE A 344 13.31 9.15 11.47
CA ILE A 344 12.45 8.12 10.88
C ILE A 344 11.26 7.81 11.77
N MET A 345 11.41 7.85 13.10
CA MET A 345 10.34 7.48 14.04
C MET A 345 9.05 8.31 13.85
N PRO A 346 9.08 9.66 13.74
CA PRO A 346 7.89 10.43 13.38
C PRO A 346 7.29 10.04 12.03
N LEU A 347 8.10 9.76 11.00
CA LEU A 347 7.62 9.30 9.69
C LEU A 347 6.92 7.95 9.78
N MET A 348 7.48 7.01 10.53
CA MET A 348 6.88 5.70 10.79
C MET A 348 5.56 5.85 11.55
N LEU A 349 5.53 6.72 12.55
CA LEU A 349 4.31 7.05 13.30
C LEU A 349 3.25 7.66 12.37
N ALA A 350 3.65 8.49 11.41
CA ALA A 350 2.74 9.06 10.42
C ALA A 350 2.09 7.98 9.55
N ILE A 351 2.86 6.99 9.09
CA ILE A 351 2.34 5.83 8.34
C ILE A 351 1.43 4.97 9.21
N TYR A 352 1.82 4.70 10.46
CA TYR A 352 0.98 3.95 11.39
C TYR A 352 -0.37 4.65 11.63
N VAL A 353 -0.34 5.94 11.98
CA VAL A 353 -1.55 6.75 12.15
C VAL A 353 -2.37 6.77 10.85
N GLY A 354 -1.71 6.89 9.71
CA GLY A 354 -2.35 6.86 8.40
C GLY A 354 -3.11 5.56 8.12
N PHE A 355 -2.49 4.39 8.29
CA PHE A 355 -3.13 3.12 7.96
C PHE A 355 -4.08 2.60 9.04
N PHE A 356 -3.84 2.91 10.31
CA PHE A 356 -4.68 2.37 11.38
C PHE A 356 -5.77 3.34 11.83
N THR A 357 -5.48 4.65 11.90
CA THR A 357 -6.45 5.61 12.47
C THR A 357 -7.21 6.40 11.42
N VAL A 358 -6.55 6.84 10.34
CA VAL A 358 -7.25 7.58 9.27
C VAL A 358 -8.23 6.67 8.54
N ILE A 359 -7.90 5.37 8.41
CA ILE A 359 -8.77 4.40 7.76
C ILE A 359 -10.08 4.20 8.52
N GLU A 360 -9.99 4.09 9.85
CA GLU A 360 -11.14 3.86 10.72
C GLU A 360 -11.92 5.16 10.99
N ASN A 361 -11.22 6.27 11.26
CA ASN A 361 -11.85 7.54 11.59
C ASN A 361 -11.05 8.74 11.04
N PRO A 362 -11.24 9.10 9.76
CA PRO A 362 -10.49 10.19 9.11
C PRO A 362 -10.67 11.57 9.79
N HIS A 363 -11.78 11.77 10.50
CA HIS A 363 -12.08 13.02 11.20
C HIS A 363 -11.83 12.94 12.71
N GLY A 364 -11.31 11.81 13.21
CA GLY A 364 -11.02 11.61 14.61
C GLY A 364 -9.90 12.52 15.13
N THR A 365 -9.86 12.72 16.44
CA THR A 365 -8.89 13.61 17.10
C THR A 365 -7.44 13.23 16.77
N VAL A 366 -7.11 11.93 16.79
CA VAL A 366 -5.76 11.44 16.48
C VAL A 366 -5.37 11.81 15.05
N SER A 367 -6.21 11.45 14.08
CA SER A 367 -6.00 11.76 12.67
C SER A 367 -5.85 13.26 12.44
N GLN A 368 -6.68 14.09 13.08
CA GLN A 368 -6.57 15.56 13.01
C GLN A 368 -5.25 16.09 13.58
N VAL A 369 -4.90 15.73 14.81
CA VAL A 369 -3.69 16.23 15.49
C VAL A 369 -2.42 15.89 14.70
N PHE A 370 -2.27 14.64 14.29
CA PHE A 370 -1.11 14.19 13.52
C PHE A 370 -1.08 14.74 12.10
N SER A 371 -2.19 15.28 11.60
CA SER A 371 -2.21 16.05 10.34
C SER A 371 -1.70 17.47 10.49
N TYR A 372 -1.55 18.00 11.70
CA TYR A 372 -1.01 19.34 11.95
C TYR A 372 0.42 19.33 12.46
N ILE A 373 0.87 18.23 13.08
CA ILE A 373 2.25 18.08 13.56
C ILE A 373 3.19 18.03 12.33
N PRO A 374 4.12 18.99 12.15
CA PRO A 374 4.91 19.15 10.92
C PRO A 374 5.72 17.92 10.46
N LEU A 375 6.15 17.08 11.41
CA LEU A 375 6.90 15.86 11.08
C LEU A 375 5.99 14.75 10.55
N THR A 376 4.71 14.73 10.95
CA THR A 376 3.77 13.69 10.51
C THR A 376 2.79 14.20 9.45
N SER A 377 2.55 15.50 9.40
CA SER A 377 1.53 16.13 8.55
C SER A 377 1.68 15.87 7.06
N PRO A 378 2.90 15.79 6.46
CA PRO A 378 3.02 15.53 5.03
C PRO A 378 2.40 14.21 4.60
N VAL A 379 2.45 13.20 5.47
CA VAL A 379 1.90 11.86 5.19
C VAL A 379 0.44 11.78 5.63
N VAL A 380 0.14 12.12 6.89
CA VAL A 380 -1.20 11.94 7.47
C VAL A 380 -2.24 12.82 6.80
N MET A 381 -1.91 14.08 6.47
CA MET A 381 -2.87 14.97 5.81
C MET A 381 -3.24 14.46 4.42
N LEU A 382 -2.27 13.98 3.63
CA LEU A 382 -2.54 13.41 2.30
C LEU A 382 -3.44 12.19 2.36
N MET A 383 -3.27 11.34 3.36
CA MET A 383 -4.13 10.17 3.57
C MET A 383 -5.57 10.56 3.95
N ARG A 384 -5.78 11.75 4.52
CA ARG A 384 -7.10 12.25 4.93
C ARG A 384 -7.84 13.03 3.84
N ILE A 385 -7.14 13.71 2.92
CA ILE A 385 -7.76 14.56 1.88
C ILE A 385 -8.89 13.86 1.09
N PRO A 386 -8.77 12.56 0.69
CA PRO A 386 -9.85 11.85 0.01
C PRO A 386 -11.17 11.77 0.78
N PHE A 387 -11.14 11.97 2.10
CA PHE A 387 -12.30 11.97 2.99
C PHE A 387 -12.90 13.37 3.21
N GLY A 388 -12.61 14.33 2.32
CA GLY A 388 -13.28 15.64 2.36
C GLY A 388 -12.76 16.57 3.46
N VAL A 389 -11.47 16.54 3.77
CA VAL A 389 -10.87 17.50 4.73
C VAL A 389 -11.07 18.94 4.23
N PRO A 390 -11.59 19.87 5.04
CA PRO A 390 -11.75 21.26 4.62
C PRO A 390 -10.43 21.92 4.20
N ILE A 391 -10.46 22.74 3.15
CA ILE A 391 -9.25 23.39 2.58
C ILE A 391 -8.49 24.20 3.63
N TRP A 392 -9.18 24.89 4.54
CA TRP A 392 -8.53 25.68 5.58
C TRP A 392 -7.67 24.81 6.53
N GLN A 393 -8.08 23.57 6.84
CA GLN A 393 -7.29 22.64 7.66
C GLN A 393 -6.00 22.26 6.93
N GLN A 394 -6.09 22.02 5.62
CA GLN A 394 -4.95 21.70 4.76
C GLN A 394 -3.97 22.88 4.72
N LEU A 395 -4.47 24.10 4.56
CA LEU A 395 -3.66 25.33 4.54
C LEU A 395 -3.01 25.62 5.89
N VAL A 396 -3.71 25.42 7.01
CA VAL A 396 -3.12 25.57 8.36
C VAL A 396 -1.99 24.57 8.57
N SER A 397 -2.19 23.31 8.17
CA SER A 397 -1.15 22.28 8.22
C SER A 397 0.07 22.65 7.38
N LEU A 398 -0.14 23.15 6.15
CA LEU A 398 0.95 23.66 5.31
C LEU A 398 1.67 24.85 5.95
N ALA A 399 0.94 25.81 6.53
CA ALA A 399 1.55 26.97 7.18
C ALA A 399 2.43 26.54 8.37
N LEU A 400 1.95 25.60 9.20
CA LEU A 400 2.74 25.02 10.29
C LEU A 400 3.98 24.28 9.75
N LEU A 401 3.82 23.48 8.69
CA LEU A 401 4.91 22.75 8.06
C LEU A 401 6.03 23.68 7.57
N PHE A 402 5.69 24.69 6.77
CA PHE A 402 6.67 25.65 6.24
C PHE A 402 7.26 26.53 7.36
N GLY A 403 6.45 26.93 8.35
CA GLY A 403 6.92 27.67 9.52
C GLY A 403 7.96 26.87 10.32
N THR A 404 7.69 25.59 10.56
CA THR A 404 8.63 24.68 11.24
C THR A 404 9.87 24.41 10.38
N PHE A 405 9.73 24.29 9.05
CA PHE A 405 10.88 24.22 8.16
C PHE A 405 11.83 25.40 8.34
N PHE A 406 11.34 26.65 8.38
CA PHE A 406 12.21 27.82 8.57
C PHE A 406 12.94 27.81 9.93
N ILE A 407 12.30 27.27 10.97
CA ILE A 407 12.94 27.09 12.29
C ILE A 407 14.03 26.02 12.20
N ILE A 408 13.69 24.85 11.66
CA ILE A 408 14.61 23.72 11.54
C ILE A 408 15.80 24.06 10.64
N VAL A 409 15.62 24.77 9.52
CA VAL A 409 16.73 25.13 8.63
C VAL A 409 17.72 26.08 9.32
N LYS A 410 17.25 26.97 10.21
CA LYS A 410 18.12 27.83 11.04
C LYS A 410 18.92 27.01 12.04
N LEU A 411 18.30 26.03 12.69
CA LEU A 411 18.98 25.13 13.62
C LEU A 411 19.98 24.22 12.89
N ALA A 412 19.58 23.66 11.76
CA ALA A 412 20.41 22.83 10.90
C ALA A 412 21.64 23.59 10.38
N ALA A 413 21.49 24.86 9.98
CA ALA A 413 22.62 25.68 9.53
C ALA A 413 23.65 25.96 10.64
N LYS A 414 23.22 26.08 11.91
CA LYS A 414 24.13 26.19 13.06
C LYS A 414 24.91 24.90 13.28
N ILE A 415 24.22 23.76 13.27
CA ILE A 415 24.85 22.43 13.36
C ILE A 415 25.82 22.24 12.19
N TYR A 416 25.41 22.61 10.98
CA TYR A 416 26.22 22.49 9.77
C TYR A 416 27.51 23.32 9.87
N ARG A 417 27.42 24.57 10.35
CA ARG A 417 28.59 25.44 10.51
C ARG A 417 29.66 24.85 11.43
N VAL A 418 29.26 24.23 12.55
CA VAL A 418 30.18 23.67 13.54
C VAL A 418 30.62 22.26 13.14
N GLY A 419 29.65 21.40 12.83
CA GLY A 419 29.88 19.99 12.55
C GLY A 419 30.79 19.76 11.36
N ILE A 420 30.68 20.59 10.32
CA ILE A 420 31.45 20.37 9.09
C ILE A 420 32.95 20.64 9.22
N LEU A 421 33.36 21.36 10.26
CA LEU A 421 34.76 21.64 10.59
C LEU A 421 35.30 20.70 11.70
N MET A 422 34.44 19.87 12.28
CA MET A 422 34.82 18.92 13.33
C MET A 422 35.12 17.55 12.73
N TYR A 423 36.34 17.07 12.95
CA TYR A 423 36.83 15.77 12.45
C TYR A 423 37.19 14.82 13.60
N GLY A 424 36.91 13.53 13.42
CA GLY A 424 37.49 12.44 14.20
C GLY A 424 36.80 12.13 15.54
N LYS A 425 35.77 12.88 15.93
CA LYS A 425 34.99 12.62 17.16
C LYS A 425 33.51 12.47 16.84
N LYS A 426 32.95 11.29 17.13
CA LYS A 426 31.50 11.07 17.05
C LYS A 426 30.79 12.02 18.02
N PRO A 427 29.97 12.97 17.52
CA PRO A 427 29.29 13.89 18.41
C PRO A 427 28.19 13.15 19.19
N THR A 428 27.99 13.48 20.45
CA THR A 428 26.84 13.00 21.22
C THR A 428 25.64 13.92 21.04
N TYR A 429 24.41 13.44 21.31
CA TYR A 429 23.20 14.29 21.32
C TYR A 429 23.35 15.56 22.17
N LYS A 430 24.09 15.48 23.29
CA LYS A 430 24.39 16.63 24.15
C LYS A 430 25.29 17.66 23.47
N GLU A 431 26.23 17.22 22.63
CA GLU A 431 27.12 18.12 21.87
C GLU A 431 26.37 18.80 20.72
N LEU A 432 25.51 18.08 20.00
CA LEU A 432 24.62 18.66 18.99
C LEU A 432 23.75 19.78 19.57
N ALA A 433 23.19 19.55 20.77
CA ALA A 433 22.40 20.57 21.46
C ALA A 433 23.24 21.80 21.88
N LYS A 434 24.54 21.64 22.20
CA LYS A 434 25.43 22.76 22.49
C LYS A 434 25.71 23.58 21.23
N TRP A 435 25.86 22.94 20.06
CA TRP A 435 26.11 23.65 18.79
C TRP A 435 24.99 24.62 18.41
N LEU A 436 23.76 24.38 18.86
CA LEU A 436 22.63 25.28 18.65
C LEU A 436 22.79 26.66 19.33
N LYS A 437 23.66 26.78 20.34
CA LYS A 437 23.92 28.04 21.05
C LYS A 437 24.94 28.92 20.32
N TYR A 438 25.77 28.34 19.46
CA TYR A 438 26.74 29.02 18.60
C TYR A 438 26.09 29.43 17.26
#